data_AF-A0A9D6NRA3-F1
#
_entry.id   AF-A0A9D6NRA3-F1
#
_cell.length_a   1.000
_cell.length_b   1.000
_cell.length_c   1.000
_cell.angle_alpha   90.00
_cell.angle_beta   90.00
_cell.angle_gamma   90.00
#
_symmetry.space_group_name_H-M   'P 1'
#
loop_
_entity.id
_entity.type
_entity.pdbx_description
1 polymer ?
#
loop_
_entity_poly.entity_id
_entity_poly.type
_entity_poly.pdbx_seq_one_letter_code
_entity_poly.pdbx_strand_id
1 'polypeptide(L)'
;MRLNKTIGVALATLLLALLMKTEGLSQGEVVWQQTNGPYGGSISALAAGGSDLVFAGIDGLGVFRSINAGNTWIPSNNGLRDMRVKVLITNPAGHLFAGTGGGVFRSLNGGESWTQINTGLTNTSIQAFAVSATSDLFVGTGAGVFRSTDNGASWVQLGLAESSVAAVAATATGTIMAGTSAGVFRSTDNGATWMQFNTGLTSTDIRALVVHPAGYVFAGTNGGGIFRSSENGASWAQVNSGLLATTIRTLTTNASGHVFAGTANGVYRSTNNGNRWLPVSNGLTNTLINSVAISASGTVFVATADGVFRSSDNGNTWTSINTGLINIGVQSLIVNPTGTVFAGTTSGVFRSEDEGTTWTRTITGLTSRFVFSFVLNGVGQLLAGTGGGIFRYNNNNATWTAVGTGLINTDVRALAMSAAGHLFAATNGGGVYRSLSNGNGWTPVGDGLTNKNVLCLAISPSGIIVAGSSGGGVFRSTNDGSTWTPINTGLTNLRIQSLAVNSAGHLFAGTSSGVFRSIDDGATWTRANAGLTNANIQTFAVSPGGYILVGTAGGVFRLADNNGTWMPMSKGLTNPNVRSLTMNAAGHLFAGTSGSGVFRGIPSS
;
A
#
# COMPACT_ATOMS: atom_id res chain seq x y z
N MET A 1 59.29 -27.90 -17.15
CA MET A 1 58.72 -28.02 -15.79
C MET A 1 58.63 -26.65 -15.06
N ARG A 2 58.18 -25.57 -15.74
CA ARG A 2 58.01 -24.22 -15.13
C ARG A 2 56.68 -23.52 -15.46
N LEU A 3 55.72 -24.20 -16.12
CA LEU A 3 54.40 -23.63 -16.43
C LEU A 3 53.28 -24.02 -15.45
N ASN A 4 53.46 -25.03 -14.60
CA ASN A 4 52.41 -25.52 -13.68
C ASN A 4 52.36 -24.85 -12.30
N LYS A 5 53.36 -24.03 -11.92
CA LYS A 5 53.35 -23.36 -10.61
C LYS A 5 52.62 -22.01 -10.61
N THR A 6 52.55 -21.32 -11.75
CA THR A 6 51.95 -19.98 -11.84
C THR A 6 50.43 -20.00 -11.97
N ILE A 7 49.87 -21.04 -12.61
CA ILE A 7 48.41 -21.23 -12.74
C ILE A 7 47.80 -21.69 -11.41
N GLY A 8 48.51 -22.51 -10.63
CA GLY A 8 48.06 -22.94 -9.30
C GLY A 8 47.98 -21.81 -8.26
N VAL A 9 48.90 -20.84 -8.33
CA VAL A 9 48.90 -19.67 -7.43
C VAL A 9 47.85 -18.64 -7.84
N ALA A 10 47.62 -18.44 -9.15
CA ALA A 10 46.57 -17.55 -9.65
C ALA A 10 45.14 -18.10 -9.44
N LEU A 11 44.92 -19.42 -9.58
CA LEU A 11 43.63 -20.03 -9.22
C LEU A 11 43.41 -20.03 -7.70
N ALA A 12 44.45 -20.24 -6.91
CA ALA A 12 44.35 -20.20 -5.45
C ALA A 12 44.06 -18.77 -4.94
N THR A 13 44.66 -17.73 -5.50
CA THR A 13 44.36 -16.33 -5.11
C THR A 13 43.01 -15.85 -5.62
N LEU A 14 42.53 -16.33 -6.78
CA LEU A 14 41.18 -16.02 -7.27
C LEU A 14 40.11 -16.76 -6.44
N LEU A 15 40.35 -18.01 -6.05
CA LEU A 15 39.46 -18.78 -5.18
C LEU A 15 39.44 -18.21 -3.74
N LEU A 16 40.60 -17.78 -3.22
CA LEU A 16 40.70 -17.12 -1.91
C LEU A 16 40.05 -15.72 -1.92
N ALA A 17 40.13 -14.97 -3.02
CA ALA A 17 39.44 -13.69 -3.19
C ALA A 17 37.91 -13.84 -3.37
N LEU A 18 37.46 -14.96 -3.96
CA LEU A 18 36.03 -15.30 -4.05
C LEU A 18 35.49 -15.79 -2.70
N LEU A 19 36.26 -16.57 -1.94
CA LEU A 19 35.94 -16.94 -0.56
C LEU A 19 35.96 -15.75 0.40
N MET A 20 36.89 -14.79 0.25
CA MET A 20 36.90 -13.58 1.08
C MET A 20 35.73 -12.63 0.78
N LYS A 21 35.20 -12.60 -0.45
CA LYS A 21 33.99 -11.82 -0.76
C LYS A 21 32.71 -12.45 -0.20
N THR A 22 32.64 -13.77 -0.10
CA THR A 22 31.51 -14.46 0.56
C THR A 22 31.64 -14.43 2.09
N GLU A 23 32.86 -14.37 2.62
CA GLU A 23 33.12 -14.19 4.06
C GLU A 23 32.98 -12.74 4.56
N GLY A 24 33.08 -11.72 3.71
CA GLY A 24 32.95 -10.31 4.14
C GLY A 24 31.59 -9.96 4.78
N LEU A 25 30.52 -10.62 4.35
CA LEU A 25 29.19 -10.52 4.97
C LEU A 25 28.99 -11.42 6.20
N SER A 26 29.95 -12.32 6.47
CA SER A 26 29.89 -13.24 7.60
C SER A 26 30.31 -12.60 8.93
N GLN A 27 30.96 -11.42 8.90
CA GLN A 27 31.40 -10.68 10.11
C GLN A 27 31.16 -9.16 10.10
N GLY A 28 30.88 -8.51 8.96
CA GLY A 28 30.67 -7.06 8.89
C GLY A 28 29.30 -6.57 9.41
N GLU A 29 29.27 -5.38 10.01
CA GLU A 29 28.03 -4.69 10.38
C GLU A 29 27.29 -4.28 9.10
N VAL A 30 25.98 -4.50 9.00
CA VAL A 30 25.19 -3.99 7.85
C VAL A 30 24.51 -2.69 8.26
N VAL A 31 24.66 -1.67 7.42
CA VAL A 31 23.89 -0.43 7.52
C VAL A 31 22.76 -0.50 6.50
N TRP A 32 21.52 -0.45 6.98
CA TRP A 32 20.34 -0.43 6.13
C TRP A 32 20.17 0.94 5.51
N GLN A 33 20.10 0.97 4.19
CA GLN A 33 19.69 2.13 3.42
C GLN A 33 18.28 1.91 2.91
N GLN A 34 17.41 2.89 3.12
CA GLN A 34 16.08 2.86 2.56
C GLN A 34 16.16 2.92 1.03
N THR A 35 15.41 2.03 0.36
CA THR A 35 15.29 2.09 -1.10
C THR A 35 14.24 3.12 -1.50
N ASN A 36 14.20 3.46 -2.77
CA ASN A 36 13.25 4.42 -3.35
C ASN A 36 11.87 3.76 -3.57
N GLY A 37 11.33 3.02 -2.61
CA GLY A 37 10.03 2.35 -2.75
C GLY A 37 9.93 0.98 -2.08
N PRO A 38 8.92 0.16 -2.44
CA PRO A 38 7.88 0.44 -3.43
C PRO A 38 6.98 1.61 -3.00
N TYR A 39 6.60 2.43 -3.98
CA TYR A 39 5.68 3.55 -3.77
C TYR A 39 4.22 3.09 -3.85
N GLY A 40 3.33 3.73 -3.11
CA GLY A 40 1.89 3.54 -3.33
C GLY A 40 1.01 3.62 -2.08
N GLY A 41 -0.25 3.28 -2.29
CA GLY A 41 -1.39 3.53 -1.42
C GLY A 41 -2.50 4.19 -2.22
N SER A 42 -3.77 3.90 -1.91
CA SER A 42 -4.88 4.61 -2.56
C SER A 42 -4.87 6.06 -2.09
N ILE A 43 -4.46 6.97 -2.98
CA ILE A 43 -4.51 8.40 -2.68
C ILE A 43 -5.99 8.78 -2.70
N SER A 44 -6.52 9.16 -1.55
CA SER A 44 -7.94 9.47 -1.36
C SER A 44 -8.23 10.94 -1.62
N ALA A 45 -7.28 11.82 -1.29
CA ALA A 45 -7.44 13.27 -1.36
C ALA A 45 -6.17 13.96 -1.84
N LEU A 46 -6.34 15.07 -2.56
CA LEU A 46 -5.26 16.00 -2.90
C LEU A 46 -5.65 17.41 -2.53
N ALA A 47 -4.67 18.19 -2.08
CA ALA A 47 -4.77 19.64 -2.04
C ALA A 47 -3.48 20.24 -2.63
N ALA A 48 -3.62 21.34 -3.34
CA ALA A 48 -2.49 22.15 -3.77
C ALA A 48 -2.56 23.50 -3.05
N GLY A 49 -1.44 23.93 -2.49
CA GLY A 49 -1.27 25.25 -1.88
C GLY A 49 -0.62 26.22 -2.86
N GLY A 50 0.46 26.88 -2.41
CA GLY A 50 1.32 27.70 -3.28
C GLY A 50 1.88 26.93 -4.48
N SER A 51 2.69 27.60 -5.32
CA SER A 51 3.15 27.09 -6.64
C SER A 51 3.64 25.64 -6.63
N ASP A 52 4.38 25.25 -5.60
CA ASP A 52 5.07 23.96 -5.49
C ASP A 52 4.58 23.10 -4.32
N LEU A 53 3.64 23.61 -3.53
CA LEU A 53 3.17 22.93 -2.33
C LEU A 53 1.99 22.03 -2.68
N VAL A 54 2.13 20.73 -2.48
CA VAL A 54 1.06 19.74 -2.72
C VAL A 54 0.99 18.77 -1.56
N PHE A 55 -0.23 18.37 -1.22
CA PHE A 55 -0.51 17.40 -0.17
C PHE A 55 -1.30 16.23 -0.73
N ALA A 56 -0.97 15.04 -0.27
CA ALA A 56 -1.64 13.79 -0.62
C ALA A 56 -2.12 13.09 0.65
N GLY A 57 -3.43 12.84 0.71
CA GLY A 57 -4.04 11.99 1.72
C GLY A 57 -3.98 10.56 1.22
N ILE A 58 -3.39 9.67 2.00
CA ILE A 58 -3.30 8.25 1.68
C ILE A 58 -4.19 7.50 2.67
N ASP A 59 -5.08 6.65 2.16
CA ASP A 59 -5.99 5.90 3.01
C ASP A 59 -5.23 5.07 4.06
N GLY A 60 -5.44 5.39 5.33
CA GLY A 60 -4.81 4.73 6.48
C GLY A 60 -3.39 5.16 6.81
N LEU A 61 -2.79 6.09 6.06
CA LEU A 61 -1.37 6.49 6.24
C LEU A 61 -1.17 8.00 6.46
N GLY A 62 -2.28 8.75 6.52
CA GLY A 62 -2.28 10.16 6.86
C GLY A 62 -1.95 11.04 5.66
N VAL A 63 -1.27 12.16 5.92
CA VAL A 63 -0.92 13.17 4.92
C VAL A 63 0.57 13.07 4.58
N PHE A 64 0.84 13.21 3.29
CA PHE A 64 2.18 13.44 2.75
C PHE A 64 2.23 14.84 2.13
N ARG A 65 3.37 15.52 2.29
CA ARG A 65 3.62 16.87 1.79
C ARG A 65 4.75 16.84 0.77
N SER A 66 4.61 17.62 -0.28
CA SER A 66 5.68 17.97 -1.22
C SER A 66 5.82 19.48 -1.31
N ILE A 67 7.07 19.97 -1.30
CA ILE A 67 7.41 21.40 -1.44
C ILE A 67 8.03 21.72 -2.81
N ASN A 68 8.04 20.76 -3.72
CA ASN A 68 8.70 20.84 -5.03
C ASN A 68 7.81 20.26 -6.13
N ALA A 69 6.53 20.65 -6.10
CA ALA A 69 5.49 20.28 -7.05
C ALA A 69 5.32 18.75 -7.19
N GLY A 70 5.48 18.02 -6.09
CA GLY A 70 5.33 16.56 -6.05
C GLY A 70 6.57 15.78 -6.47
N ASN A 71 7.71 16.41 -6.78
CA ASN A 71 8.94 15.68 -7.15
C ASN A 71 9.43 14.77 -6.03
N THR A 72 9.32 15.22 -4.78
CA THR A 72 9.56 14.38 -3.60
C THR A 72 8.48 14.63 -2.55
N TRP A 73 8.15 13.58 -1.80
CA TRP A 73 7.14 13.59 -0.75
C TRP A 73 7.74 13.19 0.59
N ILE A 74 7.26 13.83 1.65
CA ILE A 74 7.62 13.53 3.04
C ILE A 74 6.35 13.32 3.88
N PRO A 75 6.35 12.38 4.85
CA PRO A 75 5.25 12.24 5.79
C PRO A 75 4.97 13.54 6.56
N SER A 76 3.69 13.85 6.77
CA SER A 76 3.17 15.09 7.36
C SER A 76 2.09 14.73 8.39
N ASN A 77 2.47 13.98 9.42
CA ASN A 77 1.52 13.33 10.34
C ASN A 77 1.64 13.74 11.80
N ASN A 78 2.54 14.67 12.15
CA ASN A 78 2.71 15.11 13.54
C ASN A 78 1.41 15.74 14.06
N GLY A 79 0.80 15.14 15.09
CA GLY A 79 -0.50 15.57 15.63
C GLY A 79 -1.74 15.06 14.88
N LEU A 80 -1.58 14.39 13.73
CA LEU A 80 -2.68 13.78 12.99
C LEU A 80 -3.00 12.39 13.58
N ARG A 81 -3.99 12.34 14.48
CA ARG A 81 -4.34 11.12 15.23
C ARG A 81 -5.26 10.15 14.48
N ASP A 82 -5.95 10.59 13.44
CA ASP A 82 -6.66 9.71 12.50
C ASP A 82 -6.00 9.80 11.12
N MET A 83 -5.46 8.68 10.65
CA MET A 83 -4.71 8.57 9.40
C MET A 83 -5.61 8.31 8.19
N ARG A 84 -6.93 8.17 8.36
CA ARG A 84 -7.89 8.03 7.25
C ARG A 84 -8.33 9.39 6.75
N VAL A 85 -7.50 9.99 5.91
CA VAL A 85 -7.78 11.28 5.26
C VAL A 85 -8.77 11.08 4.12
N LYS A 86 -9.88 11.80 4.13
CA LYS A 86 -10.93 11.73 3.09
C LYS A 86 -10.96 12.96 2.20
N VAL A 87 -10.64 14.13 2.75
CA VAL A 87 -10.61 15.40 2.04
C VAL A 87 -9.46 16.26 2.56
N LEU A 88 -8.79 16.96 1.65
CA LEU A 88 -7.77 17.96 1.93
C LEU A 88 -8.14 19.24 1.20
N ILE A 89 -8.02 20.38 1.86
CA ILE A 89 -8.28 21.69 1.27
C ILE A 89 -7.41 22.77 1.91
N THR A 90 -7.05 23.78 1.14
CA THR A 90 -6.41 25.01 1.62
C THR A 90 -7.38 26.18 1.59
N ASN A 91 -7.31 27.07 2.57
CA ASN A 91 -8.02 28.35 2.50
C ASN A 91 -7.15 29.43 1.82
N PRO A 92 -7.72 30.62 1.50
CA PRO A 92 -6.96 31.72 0.90
C PRO A 92 -5.78 32.23 1.75
N ALA A 93 -5.80 32.02 3.07
CA ALA A 93 -4.71 32.37 3.97
C ALA A 93 -3.57 31.33 3.97
N GLY A 94 -3.69 30.23 3.21
CA GLY A 94 -2.69 29.16 3.15
C GLY A 94 -2.76 28.15 4.31
N HIS A 95 -3.79 28.23 5.17
CA HIS A 95 -4.04 27.19 6.17
C HIS A 95 -4.54 25.92 5.48
N LEU A 96 -4.15 24.78 6.03
CA LEU A 96 -4.50 23.47 5.51
C LEU A 96 -5.46 22.76 6.45
N PHE A 97 -6.46 22.09 5.87
CA PHE A 97 -7.45 21.32 6.60
C PHE A 97 -7.52 19.89 6.05
N ALA A 98 -7.57 18.92 6.96
CA ALA A 98 -7.81 17.53 6.66
C ALA A 98 -9.13 17.08 7.31
N GLY A 99 -10.07 16.65 6.49
CA GLY A 99 -11.26 15.94 6.95
C GLY A 99 -11.00 14.45 6.99
N THR A 100 -11.25 13.83 8.14
CA THR A 100 -10.96 12.41 8.41
C THR A 100 -12.21 11.67 8.89
N GLY A 101 -12.08 10.39 9.24
CA GLY A 101 -13.13 9.66 9.97
C GLY A 101 -13.33 10.16 11.41
N GLY A 102 -12.30 10.75 12.01
CA GLY A 102 -12.25 11.24 13.39
C GLY A 102 -12.35 12.76 13.54
N GLY A 103 -12.74 13.46 12.47
CA GLY A 103 -13.06 14.89 12.47
C GLY A 103 -12.13 15.71 11.60
N VAL A 104 -12.05 17.01 11.92
CA VAL A 104 -11.25 17.99 11.20
C VAL A 104 -9.92 18.20 11.93
N PHE A 105 -8.84 18.20 11.16
CA PHE A 105 -7.52 18.62 11.60
C PHE A 105 -7.08 19.85 10.82
N ARG A 106 -6.44 20.80 11.51
CA ARG A 106 -5.92 22.04 10.95
C ARG A 106 -4.42 22.12 11.11
N SER A 107 -3.75 22.57 10.06
CA SER A 107 -2.33 22.94 10.07
C SER A 107 -2.19 24.42 9.71
N LEU A 108 -1.42 25.14 10.52
CA LEU A 108 -1.08 26.56 10.30
C LEU A 108 0.35 26.77 9.78
N ASN A 109 1.14 25.70 9.68
CA ASN A 109 2.57 25.73 9.33
C ASN A 109 2.86 24.82 8.12
N GLY A 110 2.01 24.87 7.09
CA GLY A 110 2.26 24.17 5.84
C GLY A 110 2.34 22.64 5.94
N GLY A 111 1.70 22.03 6.93
CA GLY A 111 1.63 20.57 7.14
C GLY A 111 2.69 20.03 8.08
N GLU A 112 3.50 20.86 8.73
CA GLU A 112 4.51 20.36 9.68
C GLU A 112 3.89 19.79 10.95
N SER A 113 2.76 20.35 11.40
CA SER A 113 2.00 19.83 12.53
C SER A 113 0.50 20.08 12.40
N TRP A 114 -0.29 19.21 13.00
CA TRP A 114 -1.74 19.21 12.94
C TRP A 114 -2.38 19.32 14.33
N THR A 115 -3.45 20.08 14.40
CA THR A 115 -4.30 20.23 15.60
C THR A 115 -5.71 19.77 15.27
N GLN A 116 -6.26 18.85 16.08
CA GLN A 116 -7.66 18.45 15.97
C GLN A 116 -8.57 19.59 16.43
N ILE A 117 -9.59 19.90 15.64
CA ILE A 117 -10.44 21.09 15.84
C ILE A 117 -11.93 20.74 15.70
N ASN A 118 -12.44 19.93 16.65
CA ASN A 118 -13.76 19.30 16.55
C ASN A 118 -14.85 19.90 17.45
N THR A 119 -14.56 21.00 18.16
CA THR A 119 -15.52 21.57 19.12
C THR A 119 -16.83 21.94 18.43
N GLY A 120 -17.93 21.31 18.81
CA GLY A 120 -19.27 21.53 18.21
C GLY A 120 -19.62 20.60 17.04
N LEU A 121 -18.69 19.77 16.55
CA LEU A 121 -19.02 18.71 15.60
C LEU A 121 -19.68 17.53 16.33
N THR A 122 -20.97 17.33 16.11
CA THR A 122 -21.71 16.17 16.65
C THR A 122 -21.52 14.90 15.82
N ASN A 123 -21.02 15.03 14.60
CA ASN A 123 -20.57 13.91 13.75
C ASN A 123 -19.16 14.20 13.20
N THR A 124 -18.21 13.33 13.50
CA THR A 124 -16.80 13.53 13.14
C THR A 124 -16.40 12.86 11.82
N SER A 125 -17.28 12.10 11.17
CA SER A 125 -16.95 11.50 9.87
C SER A 125 -17.15 12.51 8.75
N ILE A 126 -16.09 13.25 8.42
CA ILE A 126 -16.09 14.27 7.38
C ILE A 126 -16.10 13.61 6.00
N GLN A 127 -17.00 14.03 5.12
CA GLN A 127 -17.12 13.51 3.75
C GLN A 127 -16.81 14.58 2.70
N ALA A 128 -17.12 15.84 3.00
CA ALA A 128 -16.87 16.97 2.12
C ALA A 128 -16.39 18.19 2.91
N PHE A 129 -15.63 19.06 2.24
CA PHE A 129 -15.13 20.31 2.81
C PHE A 129 -15.17 21.40 1.74
N ALA A 130 -15.68 22.58 2.09
CA ALA A 130 -15.60 23.78 1.28
C ALA A 130 -15.15 24.99 2.12
N VAL A 131 -14.55 25.96 1.44
CA VAL A 131 -14.19 27.27 2.02
C VAL A 131 -14.89 28.34 1.18
N SER A 132 -15.58 29.28 1.82
CA SER A 132 -16.19 30.41 1.11
C SER A 132 -15.16 31.49 0.77
N ALA A 133 -15.56 32.45 -0.06
CA ALA A 133 -14.78 33.66 -0.32
C ALA A 133 -14.50 34.48 0.97
N THR A 134 -15.35 34.38 1.99
CA THR A 134 -15.19 35.02 3.31
C THR A 134 -14.35 34.19 4.28
N SER A 135 -13.75 33.08 3.84
CA SER A 135 -12.99 32.12 4.66
C SER A 135 -13.80 31.37 5.73
N ASP A 136 -15.13 31.34 5.60
CA ASP A 136 -15.94 30.41 6.40
C ASP A 136 -15.69 28.98 5.94
N LEU A 137 -15.62 28.07 6.90
CA LEU A 137 -15.42 26.66 6.64
C LEU A 137 -16.77 25.95 6.67
N PHE A 138 -17.01 25.07 5.69
CA PHE A 138 -18.18 24.21 5.65
C PHE A 138 -17.74 22.76 5.54
N VAL A 139 -18.35 21.89 6.35
CA VAL A 139 -18.12 20.45 6.26
C VAL A 139 -19.43 19.70 6.07
N GLY A 140 -19.42 18.76 5.12
CA GLY A 140 -20.47 17.77 4.93
C GLY A 140 -20.12 16.51 5.71
N THR A 141 -21.09 15.98 6.45
CA THR A 141 -20.94 14.77 7.27
C THR A 141 -22.05 13.77 6.94
N GLY A 142 -22.08 12.63 7.65
CA GLY A 142 -23.21 11.72 7.62
C GLY A 142 -24.49 12.25 8.28
N ALA A 143 -24.41 13.40 8.97
CA ALA A 143 -25.51 14.02 9.71
C ALA A 143 -25.71 15.49 9.29
N GLY A 144 -25.50 15.81 8.02
CA GLY A 144 -25.72 17.15 7.49
C GLY A 144 -24.49 18.05 7.40
N VAL A 145 -24.75 19.36 7.33
CA VAL A 145 -23.75 20.41 7.10
C VAL A 145 -23.41 21.13 8.39
N PHE A 146 -22.12 21.37 8.64
CA PHE A 146 -21.64 22.21 9.72
C PHE A 146 -20.84 23.38 9.16
N ARG A 147 -20.83 24.50 9.88
CA ARG A 147 -20.05 25.69 9.54
C ARG A 147 -19.20 26.14 10.72
N SER A 148 -18.05 26.71 10.39
CA SER A 148 -17.22 27.48 11.30
C SER A 148 -16.90 28.83 10.68
N THR A 149 -17.03 29.89 11.49
CA THR A 149 -16.68 31.28 11.15
C THR A 149 -15.40 31.74 11.86
N ASP A 150 -14.76 30.85 12.62
CA ASP A 150 -13.61 31.13 13.49
C ASP A 150 -12.41 30.24 13.14
N ASN A 151 -12.27 29.95 11.84
CA ASN A 151 -11.18 29.14 11.28
C ASN A 151 -11.11 27.73 11.90
N GLY A 152 -12.25 27.20 12.34
CA GLY A 152 -12.43 25.86 12.87
C GLY A 152 -12.35 25.74 14.39
N ALA A 153 -12.23 26.84 15.14
CA ALA A 153 -12.20 26.76 16.61
C ALA A 153 -13.51 26.23 17.20
N SER A 154 -14.65 26.53 16.56
CA SER A 154 -15.96 25.98 16.89
C SER A 154 -16.81 25.75 15.63
N TRP A 155 -17.74 24.79 15.73
CA TRP A 155 -18.62 24.38 14.64
C TRP A 155 -20.08 24.45 15.07
N VAL A 156 -20.93 24.88 14.15
CA VAL A 156 -22.40 24.93 14.31
C VAL A 156 -23.05 24.12 13.19
N GLN A 157 -23.98 23.24 13.55
CA GLN A 157 -24.77 22.49 12.57
C GLN A 157 -25.80 23.43 11.90
N LEU A 158 -25.82 23.44 10.56
CA LEU A 158 -26.69 24.29 9.75
C LEU A 158 -27.91 23.52 9.20
N GLY A 159 -28.07 22.24 9.53
CA GLY A 159 -29.22 21.43 9.12
C GLY A 159 -28.84 20.25 8.24
N LEU A 160 -29.87 19.65 7.61
CA LEU A 160 -29.79 18.36 6.94
C LEU A 160 -29.37 17.22 7.89
N ALA A 161 -29.84 17.26 9.15
CA ALA A 161 -29.39 16.41 10.25
C ALA A 161 -29.46 14.88 9.99
N GLU A 162 -30.29 14.45 9.05
CA GLU A 162 -30.51 13.04 8.67
C GLU A 162 -30.00 12.71 7.26
N SER A 163 -29.33 13.66 6.60
CA SER A 163 -28.82 13.47 5.23
C SER A 163 -27.31 13.33 5.23
N SER A 164 -26.85 12.29 4.52
CA SER A 164 -25.44 12.14 4.18
C SER A 164 -25.05 13.16 3.10
N VAL A 165 -24.15 14.08 3.44
CA VAL A 165 -23.68 15.14 2.54
C VAL A 165 -22.34 14.76 1.94
N ALA A 166 -22.35 14.39 0.66
CA ALA A 166 -21.17 13.89 -0.07
C ALA A 166 -20.38 15.01 -0.77
N ALA A 167 -20.99 16.17 -1.00
CA ALA A 167 -20.32 17.33 -1.58
C ALA A 167 -20.87 18.63 -0.96
N VAL A 168 -20.01 19.63 -0.81
CA VAL A 168 -20.41 20.98 -0.40
C VAL A 168 -19.70 21.98 -1.30
N ALA A 169 -20.39 23.06 -1.68
CA ALA A 169 -19.81 24.18 -2.39
C ALA A 169 -20.43 25.50 -1.91
N ALA A 170 -19.65 26.57 -1.90
CA ALA A 170 -20.11 27.91 -1.58
C ALA A 170 -19.76 28.86 -2.74
N THR A 171 -20.74 29.62 -3.22
CA THR A 171 -20.52 30.64 -4.25
C THR A 171 -19.95 31.92 -3.64
N ALA A 172 -19.36 32.78 -4.48
CA ALA A 172 -18.93 34.12 -4.06
C ALA A 172 -20.09 35.00 -3.55
N THR A 173 -21.32 34.70 -3.99
CA THR A 173 -22.54 35.40 -3.57
C THR A 173 -23.13 34.88 -2.26
N GLY A 174 -22.48 33.92 -1.59
CA GLY A 174 -22.93 33.35 -0.31
C GLY A 174 -23.98 32.25 -0.43
N THR A 175 -24.30 31.78 -1.64
CA THR A 175 -25.15 30.59 -1.80
C THR A 175 -24.35 29.35 -1.41
N ILE A 176 -24.91 28.52 -0.54
CA ILE A 176 -24.31 27.25 -0.12
C ILE A 176 -25.09 26.12 -0.75
N MET A 177 -24.40 25.11 -1.28
CA MET A 177 -24.99 23.93 -1.87
C MET A 177 -24.44 22.67 -1.21
N ALA A 178 -25.31 21.71 -0.96
CA ALA A 178 -25.02 20.40 -0.41
C ALA A 178 -25.49 19.32 -1.40
N GLY A 179 -24.56 18.49 -1.85
CA GLY A 179 -24.83 17.32 -2.69
C GLY A 179 -25.10 16.10 -1.81
N THR A 180 -26.20 15.42 -2.08
CA THR A 180 -26.65 14.23 -1.35
C THR A 180 -27.07 13.13 -2.34
N SER A 181 -27.50 11.97 -1.86
CA SER A 181 -28.14 10.94 -2.70
C SER A 181 -29.51 11.36 -3.25
N ALA A 182 -30.16 12.33 -2.61
CA ALA A 182 -31.46 12.87 -3.00
C ALA A 182 -31.34 14.11 -3.92
N GLY A 183 -30.12 14.50 -4.32
CA GLY A 183 -29.87 15.62 -5.22
C GLY A 183 -29.17 16.78 -4.52
N VAL A 184 -29.37 17.98 -5.05
CA VAL A 184 -28.76 19.21 -4.54
C VAL A 184 -29.73 19.93 -3.62
N PHE A 185 -29.28 20.20 -2.39
CA PHE A 185 -29.90 21.16 -1.49
C PHE A 185 -29.15 22.48 -1.56
N ARG A 186 -29.89 23.59 -1.50
CA ARG A 186 -29.37 24.94 -1.62
C ARG A 186 -29.88 25.80 -0.47
N SER A 187 -29.00 26.66 0.04
CA SER A 187 -29.31 27.71 1.00
C SER A 187 -28.83 29.07 0.49
N THR A 188 -29.65 30.10 0.70
CA THR A 188 -29.34 31.51 0.39
C THR A 188 -29.29 32.40 1.62
N ASP A 189 -29.48 31.83 2.80
CA ASP A 189 -29.57 32.51 4.09
C ASP A 189 -28.49 31.99 5.06
N ASN A 190 -27.28 31.77 4.52
CA ASN A 190 -26.11 31.27 5.25
C ASN A 190 -26.33 29.91 5.96
N GLY A 191 -27.20 29.08 5.39
CA GLY A 191 -27.53 27.74 5.87
C GLY A 191 -28.61 27.70 6.93
N ALA A 192 -29.35 28.79 7.17
CA ALA A 192 -30.48 28.75 8.10
C ALA A 192 -31.63 27.89 7.56
N THR A 193 -31.88 27.92 6.24
CA THR A 193 -32.85 27.07 5.57
C THR A 193 -32.26 26.39 4.34
N TRP A 194 -32.78 25.21 4.03
CA TRP A 194 -32.35 24.39 2.90
C TRP A 194 -33.55 23.94 2.09
N MET A 195 -33.47 24.12 0.78
CA MET A 195 -34.47 23.63 -0.17
C MET A 195 -33.81 22.75 -1.24
N GLN A 196 -34.54 21.77 -1.73
CA GLN A 196 -34.06 20.86 -2.77
C GLN A 196 -34.24 21.51 -4.15
N PHE A 197 -33.19 21.51 -4.97
CA PHE A 197 -33.19 22.11 -6.32
C PHE A 197 -32.68 21.11 -7.35
N ASN A 198 -33.60 20.26 -7.82
CA ASN A 198 -33.30 19.15 -8.72
C ASN A 198 -33.83 19.33 -10.14
N THR A 199 -34.40 20.49 -10.48
CA THR A 199 -34.95 20.74 -11.81
C THR A 199 -33.88 20.52 -12.88
N GLY A 200 -34.11 19.54 -13.76
CA GLY A 200 -33.19 19.16 -14.84
C GLY A 200 -32.09 18.16 -14.45
N LEU A 201 -31.98 17.77 -13.18
CA LEU A 201 -31.14 16.64 -12.78
C LEU A 201 -31.83 15.32 -13.12
N THR A 202 -31.26 14.57 -14.05
CA THR A 202 -31.73 13.21 -14.38
C THR A 202 -31.05 12.13 -13.52
N SER A 203 -30.07 12.50 -12.71
CA SER A 203 -29.48 11.67 -11.65
C SER A 203 -29.28 12.52 -10.40
N THR A 204 -29.71 12.02 -9.25
CA THR A 204 -29.70 12.74 -7.97
C THR A 204 -28.57 12.32 -7.04
N ASP A 205 -27.79 11.30 -7.37
CA ASP A 205 -26.65 10.88 -6.54
C ASP A 205 -25.45 11.81 -6.79
N ILE A 206 -25.43 12.94 -6.08
CA ILE A 206 -24.43 14.00 -6.25
C ILE A 206 -23.15 13.65 -5.48
N ARG A 207 -22.03 13.59 -6.21
CA ARG A 207 -20.71 13.20 -5.67
C ARG A 207 -19.71 14.34 -5.65
N ALA A 208 -19.89 15.35 -6.50
CA ALA A 208 -18.99 16.49 -6.56
C ALA A 208 -19.77 17.76 -6.90
N LEU A 209 -19.40 18.87 -6.28
CA LEU A 209 -19.88 20.21 -6.60
C LEU A 209 -18.69 21.14 -6.73
N VAL A 210 -18.65 21.95 -7.78
CA VAL A 210 -17.63 23.01 -7.94
C VAL A 210 -18.26 24.28 -8.50
N VAL A 211 -17.81 25.42 -8.00
CA VAL A 211 -18.17 26.74 -8.51
C VAL A 211 -17.10 27.18 -9.51
N HIS A 212 -17.53 27.47 -10.72
CA HIS A 212 -16.68 27.94 -11.80
C HIS A 212 -16.43 29.45 -11.68
N PRO A 213 -15.23 29.96 -12.06
CA PRO A 213 -14.94 31.40 -12.00
C PRO A 213 -15.92 32.29 -12.78
N ALA A 214 -16.51 31.78 -13.87
CA ALA A 214 -17.55 32.49 -14.63
C ALA A 214 -18.96 32.44 -14.01
N GLY A 215 -19.11 31.90 -12.79
CA GLY A 215 -20.39 31.85 -12.06
C GLY A 215 -21.24 30.60 -12.28
N TYR A 216 -20.83 29.69 -13.17
CA TYR A 216 -21.50 28.39 -13.30
C TYR A 216 -21.28 27.51 -12.08
N VAL A 217 -22.23 26.62 -11.80
CA VAL A 217 -22.04 25.53 -10.83
C VAL A 217 -22.08 24.21 -11.58
N PHE A 218 -21.12 23.33 -11.33
CA PHE A 218 -21.12 21.98 -11.89
C PHE A 218 -21.41 20.95 -10.81
N ALA A 219 -22.30 20.02 -11.11
CA ALA A 219 -22.63 18.87 -10.29
C ALA A 219 -22.20 17.59 -11.00
N GLY A 220 -21.29 16.85 -10.38
CA GLY A 220 -20.88 15.53 -10.81
C GLY A 220 -21.72 14.47 -10.12
N THR A 221 -22.23 13.50 -10.88
CA THR A 221 -23.14 12.47 -10.37
C THR A 221 -22.57 11.07 -10.50
N ASN A 222 -23.15 10.14 -9.76
CA ASN A 222 -22.89 8.72 -9.95
C ASN A 222 -23.75 8.17 -11.11
N GLY A 223 -23.18 8.13 -12.31
CA GLY A 223 -23.76 7.47 -13.49
C GLY A 223 -24.56 8.39 -14.43
N GLY A 224 -24.95 9.61 -14.00
CA GLY A 224 -25.64 10.59 -14.84
C GLY A 224 -24.71 11.59 -15.55
N GLY A 225 -23.41 11.54 -15.29
CA GLY A 225 -22.41 12.47 -15.81
C GLY A 225 -22.42 13.80 -15.06
N ILE A 226 -22.22 14.88 -15.80
CA ILE A 226 -22.05 16.24 -15.29
C ILE A 226 -23.27 17.08 -15.67
N PHE A 227 -23.77 17.82 -14.69
CA PHE A 227 -24.79 18.84 -14.87
C PHE A 227 -24.20 20.21 -14.57
N ARG A 228 -24.68 21.24 -15.28
CA ARG A 228 -24.27 22.62 -15.11
C ARG A 228 -25.49 23.49 -14.82
N SER A 229 -25.36 24.36 -13.83
CA SER A 229 -26.29 25.45 -13.55
C SER A 229 -25.67 26.79 -13.95
N SER A 230 -26.43 27.65 -14.62
CA SER A 230 -26.11 29.07 -14.82
C SER A 230 -26.75 30.00 -13.78
N GLU A 231 -27.61 29.45 -12.91
CA GLU A 231 -28.46 30.21 -11.97
C GLU A 231 -28.17 29.82 -10.51
N ASN A 232 -26.88 29.75 -10.14
CA ASN A 232 -26.45 29.44 -8.75
C ASN A 232 -27.11 28.19 -8.12
N GLY A 233 -27.34 27.14 -8.91
CA GLY A 233 -27.90 25.86 -8.49
C GLY A 233 -29.42 25.77 -8.51
N ALA A 234 -30.13 26.75 -9.08
CA ALA A 234 -31.60 26.72 -9.16
C ALA A 234 -32.14 25.70 -10.19
N SER A 235 -31.45 25.56 -11.33
CA SER A 235 -31.81 24.66 -12.42
C SER A 235 -30.55 24.08 -13.08
N TRP A 236 -30.68 22.89 -13.66
CA TRP A 236 -29.54 22.11 -14.14
C TRP A 236 -29.72 21.66 -15.58
N ALA A 237 -28.67 21.77 -16.38
CA ALA A 237 -28.60 21.20 -17.72
C ALA A 237 -27.51 20.13 -17.77
N GLN A 238 -27.82 18.96 -18.32
CA GLN A 238 -26.83 17.90 -18.54
C GLN A 238 -25.84 18.34 -19.63
N VAL A 239 -24.54 18.22 -19.36
CA VAL A 239 -23.46 18.75 -20.23
C VAL A 239 -22.41 17.67 -20.53
N ASN A 240 -22.86 16.54 -21.09
CA ASN A 240 -22.03 15.33 -21.28
C ASN A 240 -21.38 15.18 -22.67
N SER A 241 -21.40 16.21 -23.51
CA SER A 241 -20.82 16.12 -24.87
C SER A 241 -19.33 15.76 -24.80
N GLY A 242 -18.94 14.61 -25.35
CA GLY A 242 -17.56 14.09 -25.31
C GLY A 242 -17.16 13.40 -24.00
N LEU A 243 -18.06 13.26 -23.03
CA LEU A 243 -17.83 12.57 -21.76
C LEU A 243 -18.28 11.10 -21.88
N LEU A 244 -17.32 10.18 -21.99
CA LEU A 244 -17.62 8.74 -22.14
C LEU A 244 -17.80 8.02 -20.80
N ALA A 245 -17.42 8.65 -19.69
CA ALA A 245 -17.53 8.11 -18.34
C ALA A 245 -18.48 8.97 -17.50
N THR A 246 -19.63 8.42 -17.15
CA THR A 246 -20.71 9.18 -16.48
C THR A 246 -20.69 9.09 -14.96
N THR A 247 -19.80 8.28 -14.37
CA THR A 247 -19.53 8.31 -12.93
C THR A 247 -18.45 9.33 -12.62
N ILE A 248 -18.85 10.45 -12.01
CA ILE A 248 -17.99 11.58 -11.66
C ILE A 248 -17.67 11.50 -10.17
N ARG A 249 -16.38 11.46 -9.84
CA ARG A 249 -15.93 11.33 -8.44
C ARG A 249 -15.45 12.66 -7.87
N THR A 250 -14.95 13.55 -8.72
CA THR A 250 -14.41 14.85 -8.32
C THR A 250 -14.49 15.83 -9.47
N LEU A 251 -14.66 17.10 -9.13
CA LEU A 251 -14.63 18.22 -10.07
C LEU A 251 -13.75 19.32 -9.50
N THR A 252 -12.98 19.99 -10.35
CA THR A 252 -12.20 21.17 -9.98
C THR A 252 -12.07 22.13 -11.15
N THR A 253 -11.73 23.38 -10.88
CA THR A 253 -11.56 24.42 -11.90
C THR A 253 -10.26 25.17 -11.70
N ASN A 254 -9.59 25.55 -12.79
CA ASN A 254 -8.42 26.43 -12.71
C ASN A 254 -8.80 27.91 -12.91
N ALA A 255 -7.84 28.81 -12.70
CA ALA A 255 -8.03 30.25 -12.88
C ALA A 255 -8.40 30.66 -14.32
N SER A 256 -8.05 29.86 -15.32
CA SER A 256 -8.41 30.08 -16.72
C SER A 256 -9.84 29.63 -17.06
N GLY A 257 -10.60 29.07 -16.10
CA GLY A 257 -11.95 28.55 -16.35
C GLY A 257 -11.98 27.20 -17.05
N HIS A 258 -10.89 26.42 -17.01
CA HIS A 258 -10.95 25.02 -17.40
C HIS A 258 -11.60 24.22 -16.27
N VAL A 259 -12.47 23.28 -16.62
CA VAL A 259 -13.08 22.34 -15.69
C VAL A 259 -12.45 20.97 -15.89
N PHE A 260 -12.01 20.35 -14.80
CA PHE A 260 -11.47 19.01 -14.78
C PHE A 260 -12.41 18.07 -14.03
N ALA A 261 -12.74 16.95 -14.64
CA ALA A 261 -13.55 15.89 -14.06
C ALA A 261 -12.70 14.63 -13.89
N GLY A 262 -12.54 14.20 -12.64
CA GLY A 262 -12.03 12.88 -12.32
C GLY A 262 -13.17 11.87 -12.34
N THR A 263 -13.04 10.84 -13.17
CA THR A 263 -14.10 9.85 -13.40
C THR A 263 -13.63 8.44 -13.02
N ALA A 264 -14.54 7.46 -13.16
CA ALA A 264 -14.18 6.05 -13.08
C ALA A 264 -13.22 5.59 -14.20
N ASN A 265 -13.17 6.31 -15.34
CA ASN A 265 -12.41 5.95 -16.53
C ASN A 265 -11.63 7.15 -17.10
N GLY A 266 -10.84 7.79 -16.25
CA GLY A 266 -9.85 8.80 -16.61
C GLY A 266 -10.25 10.21 -16.21
N VAL A 267 -9.42 11.15 -16.64
CA VAL A 267 -9.64 12.58 -16.48
C VAL A 267 -10.23 13.15 -17.76
N TYR A 268 -11.24 14.00 -17.61
CA TYR A 268 -11.79 14.80 -18.70
C TYR A 268 -11.58 16.28 -18.42
N ARG A 269 -11.31 17.05 -19.46
CA ARG A 269 -11.18 18.50 -19.39
C ARG A 269 -12.18 19.16 -20.32
N SER A 270 -12.81 20.21 -19.82
CA SER A 270 -13.54 21.18 -20.64
C SER A 270 -12.85 22.54 -20.57
N THR A 271 -12.67 23.17 -21.73
CA THR A 271 -12.12 24.53 -21.87
C THR A 271 -13.18 25.52 -22.35
N ASN A 272 -14.44 25.10 -22.42
CA ASN A 272 -15.55 25.88 -22.97
C ASN A 272 -16.79 25.79 -22.05
N ASN A 273 -16.57 25.98 -20.74
CA ASN A 273 -17.61 25.99 -19.71
C ASN A 273 -18.46 24.71 -19.68
N GLY A 274 -17.89 23.55 -19.98
CA GLY A 274 -18.60 22.27 -19.98
C GLY A 274 -19.34 21.93 -21.27
N ASN A 275 -19.34 22.79 -22.30
CA ASN A 275 -20.04 22.51 -23.56
C ASN A 275 -19.46 21.30 -24.31
N ARG A 276 -18.17 21.01 -24.14
CA ARG A 276 -17.49 19.81 -24.63
C ARG A 276 -16.43 19.35 -23.64
N TRP A 277 -16.32 18.04 -23.48
CA TRP A 277 -15.30 17.36 -22.70
C TRP A 277 -14.36 16.60 -23.62
N LEU A 278 -13.07 16.63 -23.29
CA LEU A 278 -12.04 15.85 -23.96
C LEU A 278 -11.38 14.92 -22.95
N PRO A 279 -11.19 13.63 -23.26
CA PRO A 279 -10.40 12.75 -22.42
C PRO A 279 -8.94 13.22 -22.45
N VAL A 280 -8.38 13.43 -21.27
CA VAL A 280 -7.01 13.94 -21.06
C VAL A 280 -6.29 13.02 -20.08
N SER A 281 -6.14 11.75 -20.46
CA SER A 281 -5.62 10.67 -19.58
C SER A 281 -4.31 10.05 -20.08
N ASN A 282 -3.66 10.67 -21.06
CA ASN A 282 -2.45 10.11 -21.67
C ASN A 282 -1.27 10.08 -20.68
N GLY A 283 -0.77 8.88 -20.37
CA GLY A 283 0.28 8.65 -19.38
C GLY A 283 -0.22 8.22 -17.99
N LEU A 284 -1.54 8.16 -17.74
CA LEU A 284 -2.09 7.56 -16.53
C LEU A 284 -2.07 6.03 -16.64
N THR A 285 -1.43 5.35 -15.69
CA THR A 285 -1.46 3.88 -15.61
C THR A 285 -2.73 3.35 -14.93
N ASN A 286 -3.47 4.23 -14.25
CA ASN A 286 -4.73 3.94 -13.60
C ASN A 286 -5.75 5.03 -13.92
N THR A 287 -6.88 4.63 -14.49
CA THR A 287 -7.93 5.54 -14.94
C THR A 287 -8.99 5.80 -13.87
N LEU A 288 -8.97 5.10 -12.73
CA LEU A 288 -9.88 5.41 -11.63
C LEU A 288 -9.36 6.63 -10.85
N ILE A 289 -9.98 7.78 -11.06
CA ILE A 289 -9.52 9.06 -10.48
C ILE A 289 -10.20 9.33 -9.14
N ASN A 290 -9.40 9.42 -8.09
CA ASN A 290 -9.90 9.65 -6.74
C ASN A 290 -10.13 11.12 -6.42
N SER A 291 -9.16 11.96 -6.76
CA SER A 291 -9.16 13.40 -6.48
C SER A 291 -8.38 14.12 -7.58
N VAL A 292 -8.75 15.37 -7.86
CA VAL A 292 -7.99 16.27 -8.74
C VAL A 292 -7.73 17.58 -8.01
N ALA A 293 -6.49 18.03 -7.99
CA ALA A 293 -6.10 19.31 -7.42
C ALA A 293 -5.29 20.12 -8.44
N ILE A 294 -5.37 21.44 -8.36
CA ILE A 294 -4.66 22.36 -9.25
C ILE A 294 -3.93 23.38 -8.40
N SER A 295 -2.63 23.49 -8.61
CA SER A 295 -1.79 24.50 -7.94
C SER A 295 -2.03 25.90 -8.51
N ALA A 296 -1.58 26.92 -7.78
CA ALA A 296 -1.61 28.31 -8.25
C ALA A 296 -0.86 28.52 -9.59
N SER A 297 0.15 27.69 -9.89
CA SER A 297 0.89 27.74 -11.16
C SER A 297 0.14 27.10 -12.34
N GLY A 298 -1.04 26.50 -12.09
CA GLY A 298 -1.81 25.78 -13.10
C GLY A 298 -1.39 24.32 -13.31
N THR A 299 -0.40 23.83 -12.56
CA THR A 299 -0.04 22.41 -12.56
C THR A 299 -1.19 21.58 -11.99
N VAL A 300 -1.61 20.55 -12.73
CA VAL A 300 -2.72 19.66 -12.36
C VAL A 300 -2.16 18.38 -11.74
N PHE A 301 -2.75 17.95 -10.64
CA PHE A 301 -2.42 16.72 -9.93
C PHE A 301 -3.64 15.81 -9.87
N VAL A 302 -3.43 14.50 -10.10
CA VAL A 302 -4.49 13.50 -9.97
C VAL A 302 -4.06 12.40 -9.02
N ALA A 303 -5.00 11.99 -8.18
CA ALA A 303 -4.86 10.90 -7.23
C ALA A 303 -5.48 9.64 -7.83
N THR A 304 -4.74 8.54 -7.76
CA THR A 304 -5.18 7.22 -8.21
C THR A 304 -4.77 6.15 -7.21
N ALA A 305 -5.14 4.89 -7.45
CA ALA A 305 -4.61 3.77 -6.69
C ALA A 305 -3.15 3.41 -7.04
N ASP A 306 -2.56 4.06 -8.05
CA ASP A 306 -1.15 3.92 -8.45
C ASP A 306 -0.28 5.08 -7.91
N GLY A 307 -0.85 5.97 -7.10
CA GLY A 307 -0.18 7.14 -6.56
C GLY A 307 -0.64 8.44 -7.20
N VAL A 308 0.24 9.44 -7.19
CA VAL A 308 -0.01 10.79 -7.69
C VAL A 308 0.61 10.96 -9.07
N PHE A 309 -0.14 11.56 -9.99
CA PHE A 309 0.37 12.00 -11.29
C PHE A 309 0.28 13.51 -11.39
N ARG A 310 1.25 14.10 -12.10
CA ARG A 310 1.34 15.52 -12.37
C ARG A 310 1.25 15.78 -13.87
N SER A 311 0.58 16.87 -14.23
CA SER A 311 0.59 17.43 -15.56
C SER A 311 0.89 18.94 -15.51
N SER A 312 1.87 19.36 -16.30
CA SER A 312 2.23 20.77 -16.52
C SER A 312 1.62 21.34 -17.81
N ASP A 313 0.84 20.56 -18.55
CA ASP A 313 0.27 20.93 -19.86
C ASP A 313 -1.27 20.82 -19.86
N ASN A 314 -1.89 21.15 -18.73
CA ASN A 314 -3.34 21.08 -18.50
C ASN A 314 -3.94 19.68 -18.68
N GLY A 315 -3.19 18.60 -18.45
CA GLY A 315 -3.65 17.22 -18.53
C GLY A 315 -3.40 16.52 -19.86
N ASN A 316 -2.77 17.17 -20.85
CA ASN A 316 -2.47 16.52 -22.13
C ASN A 316 -1.48 15.36 -21.94
N THR A 317 -0.53 15.49 -21.02
CA THR A 317 0.38 14.42 -20.60
C THR A 317 0.50 14.36 -19.08
N TRP A 318 0.70 13.14 -18.57
CA TRP A 318 0.85 12.85 -17.14
C TRP A 318 2.16 12.14 -16.84
N THR A 319 2.79 12.53 -15.74
CA THR A 319 3.98 11.86 -15.20
C THR A 319 3.71 11.43 -13.77
N SER A 320 4.01 10.17 -13.45
CA SER A 320 3.94 9.68 -12.07
C SER A 320 4.99 10.35 -11.20
N ILE A 321 4.60 10.84 -10.04
CA ILE A 321 5.46 11.61 -9.14
C ILE A 321 5.37 11.04 -7.73
N ASN A 322 5.86 9.80 -7.58
CA ASN A 322 5.64 9.01 -6.38
C ASN A 322 6.85 8.95 -5.43
N THR A 323 7.95 9.61 -5.76
CA THR A 323 9.18 9.59 -4.96
C THR A 323 8.92 10.06 -3.54
N GLY A 324 9.13 9.20 -2.55
CA GLY A 324 8.83 9.49 -1.13
C GLY A 324 7.39 9.21 -0.69
N LEU A 325 6.47 8.83 -1.60
CA LEU A 325 5.19 8.18 -1.27
C LEU A 325 5.42 6.68 -0.98
N ILE A 326 6.41 6.40 -0.13
CA ILE A 326 6.91 5.08 0.25
C ILE A 326 5.94 4.38 1.18
N ASN A 327 4.94 3.62 0.71
CA ASN A 327 4.00 3.11 1.70
C ASN A 327 3.03 2.02 1.29
N ILE A 328 3.56 0.87 0.86
CA ILE A 328 2.75 -0.34 0.98
C ILE A 328 3.50 -1.31 1.87
N GLY A 329 2.81 -1.79 2.90
CA GLY A 329 3.32 -2.84 3.77
C GLY A 329 3.77 -4.01 2.92
N VAL A 330 5.08 -4.25 2.95
CA VAL A 330 5.72 -5.34 2.21
C VAL A 330 5.48 -6.60 3.03
N GLN A 331 4.70 -7.52 2.48
CA GLN A 331 4.35 -8.77 3.13
C GLN A 331 5.32 -9.89 2.75
N SER A 332 5.86 -9.84 1.53
CA SER A 332 6.84 -10.81 1.03
C SER A 332 7.81 -10.13 0.09
N LEU A 333 9.07 -10.53 0.17
CA LEU A 333 10.10 -10.22 -0.79
C LEU A 333 10.65 -11.50 -1.41
N ILE A 334 11.07 -11.40 -2.66
CA ILE A 334 11.91 -12.41 -3.31
C ILE A 334 12.84 -11.72 -4.29
N VAL A 335 14.05 -12.26 -4.42
CA VAL A 335 14.97 -11.89 -5.51
C VAL A 335 15.08 -13.08 -6.43
N ASN A 336 14.81 -12.88 -7.72
CA ASN A 336 14.94 -13.94 -8.70
C ASN A 336 16.43 -14.15 -9.10
N PRO A 337 16.77 -15.21 -9.84
CA PRO A 337 18.16 -15.47 -10.22
C PRO A 337 18.80 -14.39 -11.10
N THR A 338 17.99 -13.57 -11.79
CA THR A 338 18.48 -12.46 -12.62
C THR A 338 18.72 -11.18 -11.81
N GLY A 339 18.52 -11.20 -10.49
CA GLY A 339 18.73 -10.04 -9.61
C GLY A 339 17.54 -9.09 -9.51
N THR A 340 16.42 -9.40 -10.17
CA THR A 340 15.18 -8.62 -10.06
C THR A 340 14.55 -8.83 -8.69
N VAL A 341 14.24 -7.75 -8.00
CA VAL A 341 13.57 -7.76 -6.70
C VAL A 341 12.06 -7.63 -6.91
N PHE A 342 11.28 -8.53 -6.30
CA PHE A 342 9.83 -8.43 -6.26
C PHE A 342 9.36 -8.18 -4.83
N ALA A 343 8.45 -7.23 -4.67
CA ALA A 343 7.79 -6.90 -3.43
C ALA A 343 6.28 -7.17 -3.53
N GLY A 344 5.82 -8.08 -2.70
CA GLY A 344 4.43 -8.46 -2.52
C GLY A 344 3.88 -7.62 -1.40
N THR A 345 2.78 -6.94 -1.68
CA THR A 345 2.23 -5.92 -0.79
C THR A 345 0.74 -6.14 -0.60
N THR A 346 0.08 -5.32 0.22
CA THR A 346 -1.40 -5.30 0.29
C THR A 346 -2.06 -4.71 -0.96
N SER A 347 -1.28 -4.09 -1.84
CA SER A 347 -1.76 -3.46 -3.08
C SER A 347 -1.20 -4.13 -4.35
N GLY A 348 -0.70 -5.36 -4.25
CA GLY A 348 -0.22 -6.14 -5.38
C GLY A 348 1.30 -6.27 -5.40
N VAL A 349 1.85 -6.53 -6.59
CA VAL A 349 3.28 -6.78 -6.76
C VAL A 349 3.98 -5.56 -7.37
N PHE A 350 5.15 -5.25 -6.84
CA PHE A 350 6.10 -4.29 -7.38
C PHE A 350 7.39 -5.01 -7.75
N ARG A 351 8.04 -4.52 -8.79
CA ARG A 351 9.24 -5.13 -9.39
C ARG A 351 10.30 -4.06 -9.55
N SER A 352 11.53 -4.37 -9.18
CA SER A 352 12.71 -3.53 -9.39
C SER A 352 13.78 -4.32 -10.12
N GLU A 353 14.35 -3.72 -11.17
CA GLU A 353 15.45 -4.29 -11.97
C GLU A 353 16.82 -3.72 -11.59
N ASP A 354 16.85 -2.74 -10.68
CA ASP A 354 18.00 -1.92 -10.33
C ASP A 354 18.24 -1.86 -8.81
N GLU A 355 18.01 -3.02 -8.16
CA GLU A 355 18.26 -3.25 -6.74
C GLU A 355 17.52 -2.28 -5.79
N GLY A 356 16.32 -1.85 -6.19
CA GLY A 356 15.43 -0.99 -5.41
C GLY A 356 15.58 0.51 -5.72
N THR A 357 16.36 0.88 -6.73
CA THR A 357 16.51 2.29 -7.14
C THR A 357 15.24 2.81 -7.80
N THR A 358 14.57 1.98 -8.59
CA THR A 358 13.25 2.23 -9.17
C THR A 358 12.33 1.02 -9.00
N TRP A 359 11.03 1.28 -8.92
CA TRP A 359 10.01 0.25 -8.72
C TRP A 359 8.87 0.45 -9.70
N THR A 360 8.50 -0.62 -10.39
CA THR A 360 7.36 -0.67 -11.31
C THR A 360 6.31 -1.61 -10.76
N ARG A 361 5.06 -1.14 -10.66
CA ARG A 361 3.93 -1.99 -10.27
C ARG A 361 3.60 -2.98 -11.39
N THR A 362 3.46 -4.25 -11.05
CA THR A 362 3.06 -5.32 -11.98
C THR A 362 1.91 -6.11 -11.39
N ILE A 363 0.69 -5.78 -11.81
CA ILE A 363 -0.55 -6.39 -11.26
C ILE A 363 -1.50 -6.90 -12.34
N THR A 364 -1.17 -6.72 -13.61
CA THR A 364 -2.02 -7.14 -14.73
C THR A 364 -2.26 -8.64 -14.66
N GLY A 365 -3.53 -9.05 -14.52
CA GLY A 365 -3.95 -10.45 -14.41
C GLY A 365 -4.04 -11.01 -12.98
N LEU A 366 -3.63 -10.25 -11.95
CA LEU A 366 -3.92 -10.59 -10.55
C LEU A 366 -5.38 -10.24 -10.22
N THR A 367 -6.14 -11.21 -9.70
CA THR A 367 -7.51 -10.96 -9.21
C THR A 367 -7.56 -10.57 -7.74
N SER A 368 -6.47 -10.78 -7.00
CA SER A 368 -6.29 -10.31 -5.61
C SER A 368 -5.00 -9.51 -5.48
N ARG A 369 -5.07 -8.40 -4.73
CA ARG A 369 -3.94 -7.51 -4.48
C ARG A 369 -3.16 -7.87 -3.21
N PHE A 370 -3.70 -8.72 -2.36
CA PHE A 370 -3.01 -9.14 -1.14
C PHE A 370 -2.03 -10.26 -1.49
N VAL A 371 -0.75 -9.93 -1.59
CA VAL A 371 0.30 -10.89 -1.94
C VAL A 371 1.05 -11.27 -0.67
N PHE A 372 0.91 -12.52 -0.25
CA PHE A 372 1.43 -13.00 1.05
C PHE A 372 2.75 -13.75 0.93
N SER A 373 3.03 -14.36 -0.23
CA SER A 373 4.22 -15.19 -0.41
C SER A 373 4.63 -15.27 -1.87
N PHE A 374 5.93 -15.45 -2.09
CA PHE A 374 6.47 -15.83 -3.39
C PHE A 374 7.30 -17.10 -3.29
N VAL A 375 7.40 -17.80 -4.41
CA VAL A 375 8.38 -18.88 -4.61
C VAL A 375 8.79 -18.95 -6.07
N LEU A 376 10.00 -19.43 -6.34
CA LEU A 376 10.39 -19.86 -7.69
C LEU A 376 10.08 -21.35 -7.83
N ASN A 377 9.47 -21.76 -8.95
CA ASN A 377 9.30 -23.19 -9.25
C ASN A 377 10.59 -23.81 -9.77
N GLY A 378 10.57 -25.12 -10.05
CA GLY A 378 11.75 -25.89 -10.44
C GLY A 378 12.39 -25.46 -11.76
N VAL A 379 11.69 -24.63 -12.55
CA VAL A 379 12.20 -24.04 -13.81
C VAL A 379 12.47 -22.54 -13.68
N GLY A 380 12.49 -22.00 -12.46
CA GLY A 380 12.83 -20.61 -12.18
C GLY A 380 11.72 -19.59 -12.47
N GLN A 381 10.48 -20.02 -12.69
CA GLN A 381 9.35 -19.12 -12.83
C GLN A 381 8.82 -18.68 -11.47
N LEU A 382 8.46 -17.40 -11.37
CA LEU A 382 7.92 -16.81 -10.15
C LEU A 382 6.43 -17.14 -9.98
N LEU A 383 6.08 -17.64 -8.80
CA LEU A 383 4.72 -17.82 -8.34
C LEU A 383 4.44 -16.90 -7.15
N ALA A 384 3.22 -16.34 -7.10
CA ALA A 384 2.72 -15.54 -6.00
C ALA A 384 1.53 -16.24 -5.34
N GLY A 385 1.61 -16.43 -4.03
CA GLY A 385 0.49 -16.80 -3.17
C GLY A 385 -0.24 -15.54 -2.73
N THR A 386 -1.53 -15.47 -3.03
CA THR A 386 -2.36 -14.30 -2.77
C THR A 386 -3.61 -14.67 -1.98
N GLY A 387 -4.37 -13.67 -1.54
CA GLY A 387 -5.72 -13.90 -1.00
C GLY A 387 -6.74 -14.43 -2.02
N GLY A 388 -6.39 -14.52 -3.31
CA GLY A 388 -7.26 -14.98 -4.41
C GLY A 388 -6.71 -16.18 -5.16
N GLY A 389 -5.73 -16.89 -4.60
CA GLY A 389 -5.13 -18.10 -5.17
C GLY A 389 -3.66 -17.91 -5.53
N ILE A 390 -3.17 -18.80 -6.39
CA ILE A 390 -1.77 -18.80 -6.86
C ILE A 390 -1.71 -18.26 -8.28
N PHE A 391 -0.78 -17.34 -8.51
CA PHE A 391 -0.56 -16.72 -9.80
C PHE A 391 0.88 -16.94 -10.26
N ARG A 392 1.08 -17.20 -11.54
CA ARG A 392 2.38 -17.30 -12.18
C ARG A 392 2.69 -16.02 -12.93
N TYR A 393 3.91 -15.50 -12.77
CA TYR A 393 4.39 -14.35 -13.50
C TYR A 393 4.94 -14.75 -14.88
N ASN A 394 4.58 -13.97 -15.91
CA ASN A 394 5.13 -14.07 -17.24
C ASN A 394 6.11 -12.92 -17.50
N ASN A 395 7.40 -13.25 -17.61
CA ASN A 395 8.46 -12.27 -17.82
C ASN A 395 8.35 -11.55 -19.18
N ASN A 396 7.74 -12.16 -20.19
CA ASN A 396 7.73 -11.61 -21.56
C ASN A 396 6.80 -10.42 -21.73
N ASN A 397 5.71 -10.37 -20.97
CA ASN A 397 4.68 -9.33 -21.07
C ASN A 397 4.28 -8.73 -19.71
N ALA A 398 5.01 -9.08 -18.64
CA ALA A 398 4.81 -8.58 -17.29
C ALA A 398 3.39 -8.79 -16.73
N THR A 399 2.77 -9.93 -17.06
CA THR A 399 1.43 -10.29 -16.57
C THR A 399 1.44 -11.49 -15.62
N TRP A 400 0.35 -11.62 -14.87
CA TRP A 400 0.10 -12.72 -13.94
C TRP A 400 -1.05 -13.59 -14.46
N THR A 401 -0.88 -14.91 -14.37
CA THR A 401 -1.90 -15.88 -14.77
C THR A 401 -2.24 -16.77 -13.60
N ALA A 402 -3.52 -16.96 -13.31
CA ALA A 402 -3.96 -17.88 -12.25
C ALA A 402 -3.55 -19.33 -12.58
N VAL A 403 -2.94 -20.01 -11.62
CA VAL A 403 -2.50 -21.42 -11.72
C VAL A 403 -2.96 -22.26 -10.52
N GLY A 404 -3.90 -21.75 -9.73
CA GLY A 404 -4.41 -22.38 -8.51
C GLY A 404 -5.45 -23.49 -8.69
N THR A 405 -5.55 -24.13 -9.86
CA THR A 405 -6.56 -25.19 -10.10
C THR A 405 -6.41 -26.31 -9.07
N GLY A 406 -7.52 -26.68 -8.41
CA GLY A 406 -7.56 -27.70 -7.35
C GLY A 406 -7.45 -27.14 -5.92
N LEU A 407 -7.14 -25.85 -5.76
CA LEU A 407 -7.29 -25.16 -4.47
C LEU A 407 -8.78 -24.94 -4.19
N ILE A 408 -9.26 -25.51 -3.09
CA ILE A 408 -10.63 -25.25 -2.58
C ILE A 408 -10.65 -23.93 -1.79
N ASN A 409 -9.53 -23.60 -1.14
CA ASN A 409 -9.34 -22.34 -0.43
C ASN A 409 -8.25 -21.52 -1.12
N THR A 410 -8.60 -20.29 -1.50
CA THR A 410 -7.75 -19.41 -2.29
C THR A 410 -6.94 -18.43 -1.45
N ASP A 411 -7.10 -18.40 -0.13
CA ASP A 411 -6.29 -17.56 0.76
C ASP A 411 -4.94 -18.23 1.06
N VAL A 412 -3.98 -18.08 0.14
CA VAL A 412 -2.67 -18.74 0.15
C VAL A 412 -1.68 -17.90 0.95
N ARG A 413 -1.26 -18.42 2.10
CA ARG A 413 -0.42 -17.71 3.09
C ARG A 413 1.07 -17.94 2.92
N ALA A 414 1.47 -19.14 2.49
CA ALA A 414 2.87 -19.44 2.22
C ALA A 414 3.00 -20.41 1.06
N LEU A 415 4.07 -20.21 0.28
CA LEU A 415 4.53 -21.12 -0.75
C LEU A 415 5.93 -21.61 -0.40
N ALA A 416 6.22 -22.87 -0.71
CA ALA A 416 7.55 -23.45 -0.56
C ALA A 416 7.82 -24.45 -1.69
N MET A 417 9.09 -24.67 -2.01
CA MET A 417 9.53 -25.65 -3.01
C MET A 417 10.53 -26.62 -2.37
N SER A 418 10.35 -27.92 -2.63
CA SER A 418 11.32 -28.94 -2.21
C SER A 418 12.50 -29.03 -3.19
N ALA A 419 13.59 -29.67 -2.78
CA ALA A 419 14.73 -29.95 -3.66
C ALA A 419 14.35 -30.80 -4.88
N ALA A 420 13.29 -31.60 -4.77
CA ALA A 420 12.73 -32.39 -5.87
C ALA A 420 11.86 -31.55 -6.84
N GLY A 421 11.67 -30.25 -6.56
CA GLY A 421 10.85 -29.34 -7.37
C GLY A 421 9.35 -29.41 -7.07
N HIS A 422 8.93 -30.14 -6.02
CA HIS A 422 7.53 -30.17 -5.61
C HIS A 422 7.18 -28.87 -4.90
N LEU A 423 6.02 -28.32 -5.22
CA LEU A 423 5.54 -27.08 -4.64
C LEU A 423 4.48 -27.35 -3.58
N PHE A 424 4.50 -26.57 -2.51
CA PHE A 424 3.55 -26.63 -1.42
C PHE A 424 2.91 -25.27 -1.20
N ALA A 425 1.61 -25.28 -0.93
CA ALA A 425 0.83 -24.09 -0.62
C ALA A 425 0.10 -24.28 0.71
N ALA A 426 0.43 -23.44 1.69
CA ALA A 426 -0.31 -23.31 2.93
C ALA A 426 -1.45 -22.31 2.76
N THR A 427 -2.63 -22.67 3.25
CA THR A 427 -3.83 -21.85 3.11
C THR A 427 -4.46 -21.56 4.47
N ASN A 428 -5.23 -20.47 4.52
CA ASN A 428 -6.02 -20.13 5.69
C ASN A 428 -7.36 -20.89 5.69
N GLY A 429 -7.35 -22.10 6.24
CA GLY A 429 -8.55 -22.92 6.46
C GLY A 429 -8.65 -24.14 5.55
N GLY A 430 -7.88 -24.20 4.46
CA GLY A 430 -7.81 -25.35 3.56
C GLY A 430 -6.70 -26.36 3.90
N GLY A 431 -5.77 -26.01 4.80
CA GLY A 431 -4.60 -26.84 5.10
C GLY A 431 -3.48 -26.62 4.09
N VAL A 432 -2.77 -27.70 3.75
CA VAL A 432 -1.66 -27.68 2.79
C VAL A 432 -2.08 -28.37 1.49
N TYR A 433 -1.62 -27.82 0.36
CA TYR A 433 -1.78 -28.39 -0.97
C TYR A 433 -0.41 -28.62 -1.59
N ARG A 434 -0.30 -29.62 -2.47
CA ARG A 434 0.91 -29.95 -3.22
C ARG A 434 0.68 -29.87 -4.72
N SER A 435 1.69 -29.40 -5.44
CA SER A 435 1.78 -29.45 -6.89
C SER A 435 3.03 -30.20 -7.31
N LEU A 436 2.86 -31.23 -8.15
CA LEU A 436 3.95 -31.94 -8.82
C LEU A 436 4.24 -31.40 -10.23
N SER A 437 3.47 -30.40 -10.69
CA SER A 437 3.46 -29.92 -12.08
C SER A 437 3.89 -28.46 -12.20
N ASN A 438 4.90 -28.03 -11.43
CA ASN A 438 5.42 -26.65 -11.43
C ASN A 438 4.34 -25.56 -11.21
N GLY A 439 3.27 -25.93 -10.50
CA GLY A 439 2.14 -25.07 -10.14
C GLY A 439 0.91 -25.27 -11.03
N ASN A 440 0.91 -26.17 -12.01
CA ASN A 440 -0.23 -26.41 -12.93
C ASN A 440 -1.21 -27.46 -12.39
N GLY A 441 -1.68 -27.29 -11.15
CA GLY A 441 -2.60 -28.21 -10.49
C GLY A 441 -2.16 -28.55 -9.08
N TRP A 442 -3.10 -28.47 -8.15
CA TRP A 442 -2.86 -28.59 -6.72
C TRP A 442 -3.79 -29.63 -6.12
N THR A 443 -3.22 -30.54 -5.33
CA THR A 443 -3.98 -31.55 -4.59
C THR A 443 -3.85 -31.30 -3.09
N PRO A 444 -4.93 -31.43 -2.30
CA PRO A 444 -4.84 -31.30 -0.85
C PRO A 444 -3.96 -32.42 -0.29
N VAL A 445 -3.03 -32.06 0.59
CA VAL A 445 -2.17 -33.00 1.32
C VAL A 445 -2.10 -32.53 2.78
N GLY A 446 -2.80 -33.22 3.68
CA GLY A 446 -3.09 -32.65 4.99
C GLY A 446 -3.61 -33.62 6.04
N ASP A 447 -3.49 -34.93 5.81
CA ASP A 447 -3.97 -35.91 6.77
C ASP A 447 -3.17 -35.78 8.07
N GLY A 448 -3.85 -35.57 9.20
CA GLY A 448 -3.21 -35.30 10.49
C GLY A 448 -2.97 -33.81 10.82
N LEU A 449 -3.23 -32.88 9.89
CA LEU A 449 -3.30 -31.44 10.22
C LEU A 449 -4.58 -31.15 11.00
N THR A 450 -4.47 -31.10 12.32
CA THR A 450 -5.61 -30.81 13.21
C THR A 450 -6.03 -29.33 13.17
N ASN A 451 -5.15 -28.43 12.71
CA ASN A 451 -5.48 -27.03 12.43
C ASN A 451 -5.14 -26.68 10.97
N LYS A 452 -6.17 -26.39 10.18
CA LYS A 452 -6.07 -26.11 8.74
C LYS A 452 -5.77 -24.64 8.41
N ASN A 453 -5.65 -23.77 9.42
CA ASN A 453 -5.21 -22.38 9.23
C ASN A 453 -3.67 -22.34 9.28
N VAL A 454 -3.05 -22.73 8.16
CA VAL A 454 -1.58 -22.82 8.04
C VAL A 454 -1.04 -21.49 7.53
N LEU A 455 -0.11 -20.91 8.28
CA LEU A 455 0.43 -19.56 8.04
C LEU A 455 1.80 -19.57 7.35
N CYS A 456 2.61 -20.60 7.61
CA CYS A 456 3.97 -20.68 7.07
C CYS A 456 4.39 -22.13 6.81
N LEU A 457 5.34 -22.30 5.89
CA LEU A 457 5.98 -23.56 5.55
C LEU A 457 7.50 -23.38 5.54
N ALA A 458 8.22 -24.40 5.96
CA ALA A 458 9.65 -24.52 5.69
C ALA A 458 9.99 -25.96 5.30
N ILE A 459 11.00 -26.14 4.46
CA ILE A 459 11.42 -27.44 3.94
C ILE A 459 12.91 -27.60 4.21
N SER A 460 13.30 -28.70 4.85
CA SER A 460 14.70 -29.02 5.09
C SER A 460 15.38 -29.50 3.80
N PRO A 461 16.72 -29.45 3.73
CA PRO A 461 17.48 -30.07 2.64
C PRO A 461 17.20 -31.59 2.50
N SER A 462 16.87 -32.26 3.60
CA SER A 462 16.51 -33.69 3.62
C SER A 462 15.06 -33.98 3.19
N GLY A 463 14.27 -32.95 2.85
CA GLY A 463 12.89 -33.10 2.38
C GLY A 463 11.83 -33.17 3.49
N ILE A 464 12.20 -32.92 4.75
CA ILE A 464 11.24 -32.77 5.85
C ILE A 464 10.49 -31.45 5.64
N ILE A 465 9.16 -31.51 5.70
CA ILE A 465 8.30 -30.34 5.57
C ILE A 465 7.71 -30.04 6.94
N VAL A 466 7.81 -28.77 7.35
CA VAL A 466 7.17 -28.28 8.56
C VAL A 466 6.17 -27.18 8.24
N ALA A 467 5.00 -27.26 8.88
CA ALA A 467 3.89 -26.34 8.72
C ALA A 467 3.57 -25.67 10.05
N GLY A 468 3.52 -24.34 10.04
CA GLY A 468 3.17 -23.53 11.21
C GLY A 468 1.74 -23.03 11.07
N SER A 469 0.94 -23.17 12.13
CA SER A 469 -0.48 -22.82 12.10
C SER A 469 -0.81 -21.64 13.02
N SER A 470 -2.00 -21.07 12.84
CA SER A 470 -2.49 -19.92 13.61
C SER A 470 -2.77 -20.18 15.09
N GLY A 471 -2.71 -21.45 15.52
CA GLY A 471 -2.97 -21.86 16.91
C GLY A 471 -2.83 -23.35 17.21
N GLY A 472 -2.55 -24.22 16.21
CA GLY A 472 -2.29 -25.65 16.41
C GLY A 472 -0.80 -26.01 16.56
N GLY A 473 0.09 -25.00 16.55
CA GLY A 473 1.53 -25.19 16.65
C GLY A 473 2.16 -25.58 15.31
N VAL A 474 3.20 -26.42 15.40
CA VAL A 474 3.99 -26.93 14.28
C VAL A 474 3.59 -28.37 13.98
N PHE A 475 3.45 -28.67 12.69
CA PHE A 475 3.24 -30.02 12.17
C PHE A 475 4.39 -30.41 11.26
N ARG A 476 4.77 -31.68 11.27
CA ARG A 476 5.87 -32.24 10.47
C ARG A 476 5.38 -33.33 9.53
N SER A 477 5.90 -33.33 8.32
CA SER A 477 5.72 -34.38 7.32
C SER A 477 7.07 -34.86 6.81
N THR A 478 7.22 -36.18 6.67
CA THR A 478 8.38 -36.86 6.07
C THR A 478 8.04 -37.59 4.76
N ASN A 479 6.79 -37.51 4.31
CA ASN A 479 6.29 -38.21 3.12
C ASN A 479 5.65 -37.23 2.14
N ASP A 480 6.37 -36.14 1.88
CA ASP A 480 6.04 -35.15 0.85
C ASP A 480 4.67 -34.49 1.06
N GLY A 481 4.28 -34.28 2.32
CA GLY A 481 3.06 -33.59 2.75
C GLY A 481 1.85 -34.50 2.89
N SER A 482 1.97 -35.80 2.60
CA SER A 482 0.83 -36.71 2.58
C SER A 482 0.21 -36.86 3.97
N THR A 483 1.05 -37.07 5.01
CA THR A 483 0.60 -37.13 6.41
C THR A 483 1.42 -36.20 7.30
N TRP A 484 0.78 -35.67 8.33
CA TRP A 484 1.33 -34.67 9.23
C TRP A 484 1.18 -35.09 10.69
N THR A 485 2.24 -34.90 11.46
CA THR A 485 2.25 -35.16 12.90
C THR A 485 2.51 -33.87 13.66
N PRO A 486 1.70 -33.51 14.69
CA PRO A 486 1.99 -32.36 15.54
C PRO A 486 3.28 -32.60 16.33
N ILE A 487 4.16 -31.60 16.37
CA ILE A 487 5.48 -31.67 17.00
C ILE A 487 5.66 -30.48 17.95
N ASN A 488 4.87 -30.44 19.04
CA ASN A 488 4.68 -29.23 19.86
C ASN A 488 5.29 -29.30 21.26
N THR A 489 5.98 -30.38 21.63
CA THR A 489 6.55 -30.55 22.97
C THR A 489 7.54 -29.43 23.27
N GLY A 490 7.24 -28.59 24.27
CA GLY A 490 8.07 -27.42 24.64
C GLY A 490 7.66 -26.09 23.97
N LEU A 491 6.74 -26.10 23.00
CA LEU A 491 6.16 -24.86 22.46
C LEU A 491 5.10 -24.32 23.41
N THR A 492 5.40 -23.21 24.08
CA THR A 492 4.42 -22.54 24.96
C THR A 492 3.50 -21.56 24.21
N ASN A 493 3.75 -21.32 22.92
CA ASN A 493 2.92 -20.50 22.06
C ASN A 493 2.70 -21.25 20.74
N LEU A 494 1.45 -21.60 20.46
CA LEU A 494 1.07 -22.43 19.32
C LEU A 494 0.67 -21.61 18.08
N ARG A 495 0.74 -20.28 18.16
CA ARG A 495 0.55 -19.39 17.00
C ARG A 495 1.89 -19.14 16.32
N ILE A 496 2.13 -19.87 15.24
CA ILE A 496 3.40 -19.85 14.51
C ILE A 496 3.30 -18.87 13.34
N GLN A 497 4.04 -17.76 13.43
CA GLN A 497 4.05 -16.71 12.41
C GLN A 497 5.03 -17.01 11.28
N SER A 498 6.17 -17.63 11.59
CA SER A 498 7.20 -17.95 10.62
C SER A 498 7.99 -19.19 11.05
N LEU A 499 8.51 -19.91 10.07
CA LEU A 499 9.36 -21.08 10.26
C LEU A 499 10.63 -20.95 9.42
N ALA A 500 11.73 -21.49 9.94
CA ALA A 500 12.96 -21.68 9.17
C ALA A 500 13.61 -23.01 9.53
N VAL A 501 14.36 -23.54 8.56
CA VAL A 501 15.24 -24.69 8.75
C VAL A 501 16.62 -24.30 8.26
N ASN A 502 17.65 -24.54 9.07
CA ASN A 502 19.02 -24.28 8.64
C ASN A 502 19.63 -25.49 7.92
N SER A 503 20.87 -25.35 7.43
CA SER A 503 21.58 -26.42 6.73
C SER A 503 21.85 -27.66 7.59
N ALA A 504 21.88 -27.51 8.92
CA ALA A 504 22.02 -28.61 9.87
C ALA A 504 20.69 -29.34 10.18
N GLY A 505 19.56 -28.86 9.64
CA GLY A 505 18.23 -29.42 9.91
C GLY A 505 17.57 -28.89 11.19
N HIS A 506 18.21 -27.96 11.93
CA HIS A 506 17.58 -27.34 13.10
C HIS A 506 16.36 -26.52 12.67
N LEU A 507 15.27 -26.69 13.41
CA LEU A 507 14.01 -26.00 13.17
C LEU A 507 13.90 -24.75 14.06
N PHE A 508 13.35 -23.69 13.51
CA PHE A 508 13.09 -22.43 14.22
C PHE A 508 11.65 -22.02 14.00
N ALA A 509 10.93 -21.75 15.10
CA ALA A 509 9.54 -21.31 15.09
C ALA A 509 9.42 -19.91 15.71
N GLY A 510 8.90 -18.98 14.92
CA GLY A 510 8.72 -17.59 15.29
C GLY A 510 7.30 -17.37 15.78
N THR A 511 7.17 -16.77 16.96
CA THR A 511 5.88 -16.51 17.61
C THR A 511 5.80 -15.06 18.07
N SER A 512 4.67 -14.65 18.64
CA SER A 512 4.56 -13.35 19.32
C SER A 512 5.34 -13.30 20.65
N SER A 513 5.85 -14.44 21.12
CA SER A 513 6.60 -14.60 22.38
C SER A 513 8.08 -14.93 22.17
N GLY A 514 8.57 -14.78 20.93
CA GLY A 514 9.96 -14.99 20.55
C GLY A 514 10.14 -16.22 19.66
N VAL A 515 11.39 -16.65 19.57
CA VAL A 515 11.84 -17.82 18.80
C VAL A 515 11.88 -19.05 19.68
N PHE A 516 11.38 -20.16 19.16
CA PHE A 516 11.62 -21.50 19.67
C PHE A 516 12.52 -22.25 18.68
N ARG A 517 13.39 -23.10 19.21
CA ARG A 517 14.34 -23.89 18.43
C ARG A 517 14.23 -25.37 18.77
N SER A 518 14.35 -26.21 17.76
CA SER A 518 14.50 -27.67 17.89
C SER A 518 15.75 -28.14 17.15
N ILE A 519 16.44 -29.11 17.73
CA ILE A 519 17.65 -29.77 17.17
C ILE A 519 17.45 -31.26 16.94
N ASP A 520 16.25 -31.75 17.22
CA ASP A 520 15.86 -33.16 17.27
C ASP A 520 14.64 -33.39 16.37
N ASP A 521 14.65 -32.77 15.18
CA ASP A 521 13.59 -32.88 14.17
C ASP A 521 12.17 -32.50 14.67
N GLY A 522 12.10 -31.66 15.70
CA GLY A 522 10.85 -31.19 16.30
C GLY A 522 10.37 -32.03 17.49
N ALA A 523 11.12 -33.04 17.92
CA ALA A 523 10.73 -33.83 19.08
C ALA A 523 10.61 -32.97 20.34
N THR A 524 11.51 -32.00 20.53
CA THR A 524 11.42 -30.99 21.59
C THR A 524 11.79 -29.59 21.12
N TRP A 525 11.18 -28.58 21.73
CA TRP A 525 11.43 -27.17 21.47
C TRP A 525 11.91 -26.44 22.72
N THR A 526 12.92 -25.60 22.55
CA THR A 526 13.44 -24.72 23.60
C THR A 526 13.36 -23.27 23.17
N ARG A 527 13.12 -22.34 24.11
CA ARG A 527 13.11 -20.90 23.80
C ARG A 527 14.54 -20.43 23.50
N ALA A 528 14.69 -19.63 22.44
CA ALA A 528 15.96 -19.15 21.93
C ALA A 528 15.89 -17.62 21.71
N ASN A 529 15.74 -16.85 22.79
CA ASN A 529 15.45 -15.41 22.73
C ASN A 529 16.62 -14.51 23.17
N ALA A 530 17.76 -15.09 23.58
CA ALA A 530 18.86 -14.32 24.14
C ALA A 530 19.33 -13.26 23.12
N GLY A 531 19.40 -11.98 23.53
CA GLY A 531 19.82 -10.88 22.67
C GLY A 531 18.73 -10.28 21.75
N LEU A 532 17.52 -10.85 21.69
CA LEU A 532 16.38 -10.20 21.05
C LEU A 532 15.82 -9.10 21.95
N THR A 533 15.76 -7.86 21.45
CA THR A 533 15.12 -6.75 22.17
C THR A 533 13.62 -6.65 21.90
N ASN A 534 13.10 -7.43 20.95
CA ASN A 534 11.66 -7.55 20.66
C ASN A 534 11.30 -9.01 20.35
N ALA A 535 10.34 -9.55 21.10
CA ALA A 535 9.93 -10.95 21.00
C ALA A 535 8.87 -11.21 19.92
N ASN A 536 8.33 -10.17 19.27
CA ASN A 536 7.32 -10.37 18.22
C ASN A 536 8.00 -10.70 16.89
N ILE A 537 8.17 -12.00 16.63
CA ILE A 537 8.81 -12.52 15.43
C ILE A 537 7.86 -12.50 14.25
N GLN A 538 8.33 -11.98 13.12
CA GLN A 538 7.52 -11.79 11.92
C GLN A 538 7.99 -12.63 10.74
N THR A 539 9.30 -12.81 10.61
CA THR A 539 9.88 -13.51 9.47
C THR A 539 11.25 -14.06 9.82
N PHE A 540 11.62 -15.15 9.18
CA PHE A 540 13.00 -15.61 9.10
C PHE A 540 13.49 -15.57 7.66
N ALA A 541 14.80 -15.41 7.50
CA ALA A 541 15.50 -15.68 6.26
C ALA A 541 16.76 -16.49 6.56
N VAL A 542 17.14 -17.36 5.62
CA VAL A 542 18.38 -18.12 5.67
C VAL A 542 19.29 -17.58 4.57
N SER A 543 20.52 -17.22 4.92
CA SER A 543 21.49 -16.74 3.94
C SER A 543 22.05 -17.90 3.11
N PRO A 544 22.66 -17.64 1.93
CA PRO A 544 23.41 -18.65 1.19
C PRO A 544 24.53 -19.30 2.01
N GLY A 545 25.10 -18.57 2.98
CA GLY A 545 26.09 -19.07 3.93
C GLY A 545 25.50 -19.84 5.12
N GLY A 546 24.18 -20.05 5.17
CA GLY A 546 23.50 -20.90 6.15
C GLY A 546 23.18 -20.26 7.51
N TYR A 547 23.49 -18.97 7.72
CA TYR A 547 23.10 -18.27 8.95
C TYR A 547 21.67 -17.74 8.86
N ILE A 548 21.04 -17.59 10.03
CA ILE A 548 19.63 -17.20 10.14
C ILE A 548 19.53 -15.73 10.51
N LEU A 549 18.64 -15.04 9.82
CA LEU A 549 18.19 -13.70 10.15
C LEU A 549 16.74 -13.78 10.62
N VAL A 550 16.38 -12.94 11.57
CA VAL A 550 15.01 -12.79 12.05
C VAL A 550 14.60 -11.32 11.95
N GLY A 551 13.44 -11.10 11.34
CA GLY A 551 12.75 -9.81 11.34
C GLY A 551 11.71 -9.80 12.45
N THR A 552 11.71 -8.74 13.24
CA THR A 552 10.80 -8.53 14.36
C THR A 552 10.04 -7.21 14.19
N ALA A 553 9.10 -6.93 15.08
CA ALA A 553 8.51 -5.59 15.17
C ALA A 553 9.51 -4.51 15.64
N GLY A 554 10.69 -4.91 16.15
CA GLY A 554 11.72 -4.05 16.72
C GLY A 554 13.06 -4.07 15.97
N GLY A 555 13.11 -4.62 14.75
CA GLY A 555 14.28 -4.61 13.88
C GLY A 555 14.66 -5.99 13.36
N VAL A 556 15.85 -6.06 12.75
CA VAL A 556 16.50 -7.28 12.26
C VAL A 556 17.56 -7.74 13.23
N PHE A 557 17.64 -9.05 13.44
CA PHE A 557 18.67 -9.70 14.24
C PHE A 557 19.26 -10.88 13.47
N ARG A 558 20.53 -11.17 13.74
CA ARG A 558 21.24 -12.33 13.22
C ARG A 558 21.49 -13.33 14.33
N LEU A 559 21.30 -14.62 14.04
CA LEU A 559 21.70 -15.69 14.94
C LEU A 559 23.22 -15.73 15.05
N ALA A 560 23.74 -15.50 16.25
CA ALA A 560 25.17 -15.39 16.54
C ALA A 560 25.83 -16.74 16.76
N ASP A 561 25.10 -17.68 17.36
CA ASP A 561 25.58 -19.00 17.71
C ASP A 561 24.50 -20.06 17.52
N ASN A 562 24.91 -21.32 17.58
CA ASN A 562 23.97 -22.43 17.56
C ASN A 562 23.21 -22.59 18.90
N ASN A 563 23.39 -21.72 19.88
CA ASN A 563 22.72 -21.80 21.19
C ASN A 563 21.48 -20.89 21.28
N GLY A 564 21.21 -20.08 20.24
CA GLY A 564 20.01 -19.23 20.20
C GLY A 564 20.26 -17.80 20.67
N THR A 565 21.51 -17.33 20.65
CA THR A 565 21.86 -15.93 20.90
C THR A 565 21.74 -15.11 19.63
N TRP A 566 21.14 -13.93 19.73
CA TRP A 566 20.87 -13.01 18.62
C TRP A 566 21.64 -11.71 18.78
N MET A 567 22.18 -11.20 17.68
CA MET A 567 22.82 -9.89 17.62
C MET A 567 21.96 -8.92 16.81
N PRO A 568 21.76 -7.68 17.28
CA PRO A 568 21.02 -6.67 16.53
C PRO A 568 21.76 -6.33 15.23
N MET A 569 21.01 -6.23 14.15
CA MET A 569 21.48 -5.87 12.82
C MET A 569 20.54 -4.81 12.22
N SER A 570 20.21 -3.77 12.99
CA SER A 570 19.14 -2.82 12.66
C SER A 570 19.59 -1.40 12.34
N LYS A 571 20.92 -1.15 12.32
CA LYS A 571 21.48 0.17 12.08
C LYS A 571 21.03 0.74 10.73
N GLY A 572 20.46 1.94 10.71
CA GLY A 572 19.93 2.58 9.50
C GLY A 572 18.47 2.25 9.16
N LEU A 573 17.83 1.31 9.85
CA LEU A 573 16.37 1.10 9.72
C LEU A 573 15.62 2.24 10.40
N THR A 574 15.02 3.13 9.61
CA THR A 574 14.15 4.20 10.12
C THR A 574 12.79 3.67 10.56
N ASN A 575 12.40 2.46 10.12
CA ASN A 575 11.24 1.72 10.59
C ASN A 575 11.66 0.31 11.04
N PRO A 576 11.58 -0.01 12.34
CA PRO A 576 12.04 -1.29 12.86
C PRO A 576 11.04 -2.44 12.61
N ASN A 577 9.83 -2.17 12.11
CA ASN A 577 8.82 -3.23 11.92
C ASN A 577 9.05 -4.00 10.60
N VAL A 578 9.85 -5.06 10.68
CA VAL A 578 10.25 -5.87 9.53
C VAL A 578 9.29 -7.04 9.35
N ARG A 579 8.73 -7.16 8.14
CA ARG A 579 7.72 -8.17 7.76
C ARG A 579 8.28 -9.25 6.84
N SER A 580 9.30 -8.94 6.06
CA SER A 580 9.95 -9.89 5.16
C SER A 580 11.44 -9.62 5.09
N LEU A 581 12.22 -10.69 5.02
CA LEU A 581 13.65 -10.64 4.75
C LEU A 581 13.96 -11.54 3.55
N THR A 582 14.86 -11.11 2.68
CA THR A 582 15.38 -11.96 1.61
C THR A 582 16.83 -11.58 1.30
N MET A 583 17.57 -12.51 0.72
CA MET A 583 18.93 -12.29 0.27
C MET A 583 19.09 -12.82 -1.15
N ASN A 584 19.87 -12.13 -1.99
CA ASN A 584 20.23 -12.66 -3.31
C ASN A 584 21.48 -13.54 -3.23
N ALA A 585 21.82 -14.23 -4.34
CA ALA A 585 22.99 -15.10 -4.39
C ALA A 585 24.33 -14.35 -4.19
N ALA A 586 24.36 -13.04 -4.45
CA ALA A 586 25.51 -12.17 -4.22
C ALA A 586 25.63 -11.69 -2.75
N GLY A 587 24.69 -12.06 -1.87
CA GLY A 587 24.68 -11.67 -0.47
C GLY A 587 24.03 -10.31 -0.16
N HIS A 588 23.43 -9.63 -1.15
CA HIS A 588 22.67 -8.40 -0.90
C HIS A 588 21.41 -8.73 -0.12
N LEU A 589 21.25 -8.08 1.03
CA LEU A 589 20.14 -8.27 1.95
C LEU A 589 19.05 -7.23 1.70
N PHE A 590 17.79 -7.65 1.76
CA PHE A 590 16.63 -6.76 1.66
C PHE A 590 15.66 -7.01 2.81
N ALA A 591 15.11 -5.92 3.36
CA ALA A 591 14.09 -5.94 4.39
C ALA A 591 12.83 -5.20 3.91
N GLY A 592 11.71 -5.91 3.90
CA GLY A 592 10.39 -5.34 3.68
C GLY A 592 9.79 -4.93 5.01
N THR A 593 9.31 -3.70 5.10
CA THR A 593 8.72 -3.14 6.33
C THR A 593 7.21 -2.99 6.20
N SER A 594 6.51 -2.86 7.33
CA SER A 594 5.05 -2.71 7.35
C SER A 594 4.52 -1.40 6.74
N GLY A 595 5.38 -0.41 6.49
CA GLY A 595 4.94 0.91 5.99
C GLY A 595 6.05 1.89 5.61
N SER A 596 7.25 1.39 5.33
CA SER A 596 8.37 2.23 4.86
C SER A 596 9.06 1.62 3.64
N GLY A 597 8.34 0.74 2.93
CA GLY A 597 8.82 0.05 1.75
C GLY A 597 9.95 -0.92 2.07
N VAL A 598 10.93 -0.97 1.16
CA VAL A 598 12.07 -1.88 1.22
C VAL A 598 13.33 -1.13 1.63
N PHE A 599 14.14 -1.77 2.46
CA PHE A 599 15.50 -1.36 2.78
C PHE A 599 16.47 -2.35 2.17
N ARG A 600 17.63 -1.86 1.73
CA ARG A 600 18.77 -2.65 1.27
C ARG A 600 19.87 -2.58 2.32
N GLY A 601 20.42 -3.74 2.67
CA GLY A 601 21.59 -3.84 3.53
C GLY A 601 22.86 -3.51 2.74
N ILE A 602 23.65 -2.56 3.24
CA ILE A 602 24.96 -2.21 2.72
C ILE A 602 26.03 -2.69 3.71
N PRO A 603 27.05 -3.44 3.28
CA PRO A 603 28.16 -3.82 4.15
C PRO A 603 28.85 -2.56 4.70
N SER A 604 29.15 -2.52 6.00
CA SER A 604 30.04 -1.51 6.55
C SER A 604 31.44 -1.73 5.97
N SER A 605 32.01 -0.69 5.35
CA SER A 605 33.38 -0.66 4.84
C SER A 605 34.42 -0.90 5.92
#